data_AF-A0A1V4Y2G5-F1
#
_entry.id   AF-A0A1V4Y2G5-F1
#
_cell.length_a   1.000
_cell.length_b   1.000
_cell.length_c   1.000
_cell.angle_alpha   90.00
_cell.angle_beta   90.00
_cell.angle_gamma   90.00
#
_symmetry.space_group_name_H-M   'P 1'
#
loop_
_entity.id
_entity.type
_entity.pdbx_description
1 polymer ?
#
loop_
_entity_poly.entity_id
_entity_poly.type
_entity_poly.pdbx_seq_one_letter_code
_entity_poly.pdbx_strand_id
1 'polypeptide(L)'
;MNNDWIAEIAQDISIESLPESYQVIAGIIGIENTLKLSRHIGGMDFYFRKIDSLLLQKRDEKIRTEFNGFNHRELARKYGLTETWIREILRKKPVYEQAGLFDE
;
A
#
# COMPACT_ATOMS: atom_id res chain seq x y z
N MET A 1 -13.85 21.53 -3.56
CA MET A 1 -13.27 22.83 -3.18
C MET A 1 -11.77 22.63 -3.13
N ASN A 2 -11.03 23.19 -4.09
CA ASN A 2 -9.57 23.19 -4.07
C ASN A 2 -9.13 24.06 -2.90
N ASN A 3 -8.49 23.45 -1.90
CA ASN A 3 -8.08 24.13 -0.68
C ASN A 3 -6.71 24.80 -0.92
N ASP A 4 -6.69 25.89 -1.68
CA ASP A 4 -5.46 26.60 -2.04
C ASP A 4 -4.77 27.23 -0.82
N TRP A 5 -5.52 27.62 0.21
CA TRP A 5 -4.95 28.21 1.43
C TRP A 5 -4.12 27.24 2.28
N ILE A 6 -4.37 25.93 2.19
CA ILE A 6 -3.55 24.93 2.91
C ILE A 6 -2.15 24.87 2.28
N ALA A 7 -2.06 25.01 0.96
CA ALA A 7 -0.79 25.01 0.25
C ALA A 7 0.03 26.27 0.59
N GLU A 8 -0.62 27.41 0.74
CA GLU A 8 0.02 28.67 1.16
C GLU A 8 0.61 28.53 2.57
N ILE A 9 -0.20 28.13 3.55
CA ILE A 9 0.26 27.96 4.95
C ILE A 9 1.33 26.87 5.07
N ALA A 10 1.26 25.81 4.25
CA ALA A 10 2.25 24.74 4.27
C ALA A 10 3.67 25.21 3.92
N GLN A 11 3.84 26.35 3.22
CA GLN A 11 5.16 26.90 2.92
C GLN A 11 5.84 27.53 4.14
N ASP A 12 5.05 27.99 5.11
CA ASP A 12 5.53 28.66 6.32
C ASP A 12 5.73 27.71 7.50
N ILE A 13 5.37 26.43 7.34
CA ILE A 13 5.48 25.40 8.37
C ILE A 13 6.80 24.65 8.19
N SER A 14 7.56 24.48 9.27
CA SER A 14 8.68 23.53 9.31
C SER A 14 8.20 22.17 9.79
N ILE A 15 8.83 21.09 9.31
CA ILE A 15 8.49 19.72 9.72
C ILE A 15 8.59 19.58 11.24
N GLU A 16 9.61 20.16 11.85
CA GLU A 16 9.90 20.08 13.28
C GLU A 16 8.81 20.72 14.16
N SER A 17 8.00 21.61 13.59
CA SER A 17 6.86 22.23 14.29
C SER A 17 5.62 21.33 14.36
N LEU A 18 5.57 20.25 13.58
CA LEU A 18 4.47 19.28 13.61
C LEU A 18 4.62 18.29 14.77
N PRO A 19 3.52 17.70 15.26
CA PRO A 19 3.59 16.56 16.18
C PRO A 19 4.46 15.43 15.62
N GLU A 20 5.21 14.72 16.46
CA GLU A 20 6.19 13.71 16.03
C GLU A 20 5.61 12.65 15.06
N SER A 21 4.38 12.18 15.33
CA SER A 21 3.66 11.26 14.44
C SER A 21 3.41 11.84 13.04
N TYR A 22 3.23 13.15 12.94
CA TYR A 22 3.03 13.86 11.69
C TYR A 22 4.36 14.20 11.01
N GLN A 23 5.46 14.35 11.75
CA GLN A 23 6.78 14.58 11.16
C GLN A 23 7.21 13.42 10.26
N VAL A 24 6.99 12.18 10.74
CA VAL A 24 7.27 10.97 9.95
C VAL A 24 6.44 10.96 8.67
N ILE A 25 5.15 11.29 8.78
CA ILE A 25 4.24 11.35 7.62
C ILE A 25 4.67 12.46 6.66
N ALA A 26 4.96 13.66 7.16
CA ALA A 26 5.40 14.81 6.37
C ALA A 26 6.73 14.56 5.66
N GLY A 27 7.65 13.81 6.26
CA GLY A 27 8.87 13.37 5.60
C GLY A 27 8.63 12.43 4.40
N ILE A 28 7.52 11.68 4.38
CA ILE A 28 7.19 10.73 3.31
C ILE A 28 6.36 11.40 2.20
N ILE A 29 5.34 12.20 2.56
CA ILE A 29 4.35 12.74 1.61
C ILE A 29 4.37 14.27 1.47
N GLY A 30 5.19 14.98 2.26
CA GLY A 30 5.23 16.44 2.33
C GLY A 30 4.23 17.03 3.33
N ILE A 31 4.50 18.27 3.76
CA ILE A 31 3.69 18.99 4.76
C ILE A 31 2.26 19.22 4.25
N GLU A 32 2.10 19.72 3.02
CA GLU A 32 0.79 20.02 2.44
C GLU A 32 -0.14 18.79 2.45
N ASN A 33 0.35 17.64 1.99
CA ASN A 33 -0.44 16.41 1.96
C ASN A 33 -0.72 15.87 3.37
N THR A 34 0.19 16.10 4.32
CA THR A 34 -0.01 15.74 5.72
C THR A 34 -1.13 16.58 6.35
N LEU A 35 -1.19 17.88 6.06
CA LEU A 35 -2.28 18.75 6.51
C LEU A 35 -3.61 18.37 5.88
N LYS A 36 -3.62 18.04 4.57
CA LYS A 36 -4.81 17.50 3.90
C LYS A 36 -5.29 16.21 4.56
N LEU A 37 -4.38 15.27 4.82
CA LEU A 37 -4.69 14.02 5.53
C LEU A 37 -5.30 14.33 6.89
N SER A 38 -4.65 15.16 7.70
CA SER A 38 -5.13 15.58 9.02
C SER A 38 -6.53 16.17 9.00
N ARG A 39 -6.92 16.89 7.96
CA ARG A 39 -8.27 17.44 7.85
C ARG A 39 -9.33 16.35 7.67
N HIS A 40 -8.98 15.23 7.03
CA HIS A 40 -9.88 14.13 6.76
C HIS A 40 -9.95 13.11 7.90
N ILE A 41 -8.84 12.86 8.59
CA ILE A 41 -8.76 11.84 9.66
C ILE A 41 -8.66 12.44 11.08
N GLY A 42 -8.36 13.74 11.19
CA GLY A 42 -8.15 14.41 12.47
C GLY A 42 -9.41 14.41 13.33
N GLY A 43 -9.27 13.97 14.57
CA GLY A 43 -10.38 13.78 15.52
C GLY A 43 -10.87 12.34 15.63
N MET A 44 -10.42 11.43 14.76
CA MET A 44 -10.66 9.99 14.87
C MET A 44 -9.40 9.26 15.34
N ASP A 45 -9.57 8.21 16.15
CA ASP A 45 -8.49 7.25 16.40
C ASP A 45 -8.36 6.34 15.17
N PHE A 46 -7.26 6.47 14.43
CA PHE A 46 -7.04 5.78 13.16
C PHE A 46 -5.84 4.84 13.25
N TYR A 47 -6.12 3.55 13.39
CA TYR A 47 -5.08 2.53 13.42
C TYR A 47 -4.59 2.18 12.00
N PHE A 48 -3.34 2.53 11.69
CA PHE A 48 -2.67 2.13 10.46
C PHE A 48 -2.23 0.65 10.51
N ARG A 49 -3.12 -0.25 10.08
CA ARG A 49 -2.77 -1.67 9.86
C ARG A 49 -1.76 -1.80 8.73
N LYS A 50 -0.80 -2.70 8.91
CA LYS A 50 0.12 -3.12 7.84
C LYS A 50 -0.70 -3.73 6.70
N ILE A 51 -0.62 -3.14 5.50
CA ILE A 51 -1.37 -3.59 4.32
C ILE A 51 -0.65 -4.69 3.52
N ASP A 52 0.40 -5.29 4.09
CA ASP A 52 1.24 -6.31 3.44
C ASP A 52 0.43 -7.44 2.81
N SER A 53 -0.59 -7.95 3.50
CA SER A 53 -1.40 -9.05 2.99
C SER A 53 -2.12 -8.68 1.69
N LEU A 54 -2.71 -7.48 1.63
CA LEU A 54 -3.37 -6.96 0.44
C LEU A 54 -2.37 -6.73 -0.69
N LEU A 55 -1.20 -6.16 -0.38
CA LEU A 55 -0.14 -5.92 -1.37
C LEU A 55 0.40 -7.24 -1.94
N LEU A 56 0.63 -8.24 -1.10
CA LEU A 56 1.06 -9.58 -1.50
C LEU A 56 0.02 -10.24 -2.41
N GLN A 57 -1.25 -10.18 -2.04
CA GLN A 57 -2.33 -10.72 -2.87
C GLN A 57 -2.35 -10.06 -4.24
N LYS A 58 -2.31 -8.73 -4.30
CA LYS A 58 -2.33 -7.98 -5.57
C LYS A 58 -1.08 -8.23 -6.41
N ARG A 59 0.09 -8.38 -5.78
CA ARG A 59 1.33 -8.78 -6.45
C ARG A 59 1.17 -10.15 -7.09
N ASP A 60 0.67 -11.13 -6.34
CA ASP A 60 0.51 -12.51 -6.82
C ASP A 60 -0.55 -12.60 -7.93
N GLU A 61 -1.62 -11.82 -7.87
CA GLU A 61 -2.58 -11.63 -8.97
C GLU A 61 -1.89 -11.09 -10.23
N LYS A 62 -1.08 -10.03 -10.10
CA LYS A 62 -0.34 -9.48 -11.25
C LYS A 62 0.66 -10.49 -11.83
N ILE A 63 1.37 -11.23 -10.99
CA ILE A 63 2.30 -12.28 -11.44
C ILE A 63 1.57 -13.33 -12.29
N ARG A 64 0.36 -13.75 -11.88
CA ARG A 64 -0.44 -14.71 -12.65
C ARG A 64 -0.91 -14.13 -13.98
N THR A 65 -1.35 -12.87 -14.00
CA THR A 65 -1.83 -12.19 -15.22
C THR A 65 -0.70 -11.92 -16.22
N GLU A 66 0.49 -11.56 -15.73
CA GLU A 66 1.66 -11.27 -16.57
C GLU A 66 2.43 -12.53 -17.02
N PHE A 67 2.06 -13.71 -16.53
CA PHE A 67 2.73 -14.95 -16.87
C PHE A 67 2.38 -15.42 -18.27
N ASN A 68 3.41 -15.61 -19.11
CA ASN A 68 3.25 -16.01 -20.52
C ASN A 68 3.62 -17.48 -20.79
N GLY A 69 3.86 -18.28 -19.74
CA GLY A 69 4.26 -19.69 -19.84
C GLY A 69 5.75 -19.93 -19.60
N PHE A 70 6.62 -18.96 -19.89
CA PHE A 70 8.08 -19.16 -19.82
C PHE A 70 8.85 -18.01 -19.15
N ASN A 71 8.24 -16.86 -18.86
CA ASN A 71 8.89 -15.67 -18.29
C ASN A 71 9.17 -15.69 -16.77
N HIS A 72 9.41 -16.85 -16.16
CA HIS A 72 9.63 -16.99 -14.70
C HIS A 72 10.77 -16.10 -14.18
N ARG A 73 11.89 -16.08 -14.90
CA ARG A 73 13.10 -15.32 -14.53
C ARG A 73 12.87 -13.81 -14.61
N GLU A 74 12.08 -13.36 -15.57
CA GLU A 74 11.74 -11.93 -15.74
C GLU A 74 10.82 -11.47 -14.60
N LEU A 75 9.78 -12.24 -14.29
CA LEU A 75 8.88 -11.96 -13.17
C LEU A 75 9.62 -11.97 -11.83
N ALA A 76 10.52 -12.94 -11.62
CA ALA A 76 11.38 -13.02 -10.45
C ALA A 76 12.18 -11.72 -10.25
N ARG A 77 12.83 -11.22 -11.30
CA ARG A 77 13.57 -9.95 -11.27
C ARG A 77 12.66 -8.74 -11.03
N LYS A 78 11.52 -8.66 -11.73
CA LYS A 78 10.57 -7.55 -11.64
C LYS A 78 10.00 -7.38 -10.23
N TYR A 79 9.67 -8.50 -9.57
CA TYR A 79 9.03 -8.49 -8.25
C TYR A 79 9.99 -8.75 -7.08
N GLY A 80 11.29 -8.90 -7.34
CA GLY A 80 12.29 -9.18 -6.30
C GLY A 80 12.10 -10.54 -5.62
N LEU A 81 11.70 -11.56 -6.39
CA LEU A 81 11.42 -12.92 -5.90
C LEU A 81 12.39 -13.93 -6.51
N THR A 82 12.42 -15.13 -5.92
CA THR A 82 13.11 -16.28 -6.56
C THR A 82 12.21 -16.93 -7.60
N GLU A 83 12.79 -17.57 -8.61
CA GLU A 83 12.01 -18.34 -9.60
C GLU A 83 11.17 -19.43 -8.93
N THR A 84 11.67 -20.05 -7.86
CA THR A 84 10.91 -21.00 -7.05
C THR A 84 9.66 -20.36 -6.47
N TRP A 85 9.76 -19.14 -5.90
CA TRP A 85 8.61 -18.42 -5.38
C TRP A 85 7.59 -18.07 -6.47
N ILE A 86 8.07 -17.66 -7.66
CA ILE A 86 7.17 -17.43 -8.80
C ILE A 86 6.40 -18.70 -9.16
N ARG A 87 7.08 -19.86 -9.25
CA ARG A 87 6.42 -21.14 -9.53
C ARG A 87 5.39 -21.51 -8.46
N GLU A 88 5.70 -21.26 -7.18
CA GLU A 88 4.76 -21.48 -6.08
C GLU A 88 3.52 -20.59 -6.19
N ILE A 89 3.68 -19.31 -6.54
CA ILE A 89 2.56 -18.37 -6.74
C ILE A 89 1.66 -18.82 -7.89
N LEU A 90 2.28 -19.26 -9.00
CA LEU A 90 1.56 -19.77 -10.16
C LEU A 90 0.84 -21.10 -9.87
N ARG A 91 1.42 -21.95 -9.00
CA ARG A 91 0.82 -23.23 -8.58
C ARG A 91 -0.32 -23.05 -7.59
N LYS A 92 -0.22 -22.07 -6.69
CA LYS A 92 -1.30 -21.73 -5.75
C LYS A 92 -2.48 -21.19 -6.55
N LYS A 93 -3.57 -21.96 -6.62
CA LYS A 93 -4.88 -21.44 -7.02
C LYS A 93 -5.22 -20.25 -6.12
N PRO A 94 -5.87 -19.19 -6.65
CA PRO A 94 -6.48 -18.18 -5.79
C PRO A 94 -7.25 -18.90 -4.69
N VAL A 95 -7.14 -18.41 -3.46
CA VAL A 95 -8.11 -18.78 -2.43
C VAL A 95 -9.42 -18.14 -2.89
N TYR A 96 -10.12 -18.80 -3.81
CA TYR A 96 -11.55 -18.62 -3.94
C TYR A 96 -12.10 -18.97 -2.56
N GLU A 97 -12.97 -18.09 -2.06
CA GLU A 97 -13.73 -18.18 -0.81
C GLU A 97 -13.67 -19.57 -0.20
N GLN A 98 -13.21 -19.67 1.05
CA GLN A 98 -13.42 -20.88 1.84
C GLN A 98 -14.85 -21.34 1.56
N ALA A 99 -14.98 -22.44 0.81
CA ALA A 99 -16.26 -23.08 0.59
C ALA A 99 -16.89 -23.20 1.98
N GLY A 100 -18.12 -22.73 2.12
CA GLY A 100 -18.89 -22.73 3.36
C GLY A 100 -18.98 -24.14 3.95
N LEU A 101 -17.89 -24.57 4.61
CA LEU A 101 -17.76 -25.86 5.26
C LEU A 101 -18.58 -25.88 6.57
N PHE A 102 -19.19 -24.74 6.91
CA PHE A 102 -20.04 -24.50 8.06
C PHE A 102 -21.25 -23.63 7.71
N ASP A 103 -21.76 -23.71 6.47
CA ASP A 103 -23.14 -23.30 6.23
C ASP A 103 -24.03 -24.49 6.61
N GLU A 104 -24.41 -24.57 7.88
CA GLU A 104 -25.45 -25.47 8.41
C GLU A 104 -26.85 -25.08 7.93
#